data_AF-A0AAQ3MK59-F1
#
_entry.id   AF-A0AAQ3MK59-F1
#
_cell.length_a   1.000
_cell.length_b   1.000
_cell.length_c   1.000
_cell.angle_alpha   90.00
_cell.angle_beta   90.00
_cell.angle_gamma   90.00
#
_symmetry.space_group_name_H-M   'P 1'
#
loop_
_entity.id
_entity.type
_entity.pdbx_description
1 polymer ?
#
loop_
_entity_poly.entity_id
_entity_poly.type
_entity_poly.pdbx_seq_one_letter_code
_entity_poly.pdbx_strand_id
1 'polypeptide(L)'
;MDRSWMNARRIFEEYEKGVSMFLQYVKENAKSVNETYFCPYVCCVNQIRQDLGNLHDHLFMFGVMRTYTVWTWHGEVLDQSTMSRGTNYVDECMSDHLEDMIRDVGEDNFGRANLYDSLINDSEQPLYPDCLNFTRLSATLKLFSLKTRNGWTEKSFTELLELLKEMLPENNTLPIRNYEAKFFLCPMGLEYQKIHVCPNDCVLYIKEFASLKYCPTCELSRFKKKSDRNTADEGNDGALAKVMWYFPIIPRFKRMFSVKEDAKNLKWHVVGRKCGNLLQHSANSPQWKKIDETFPEFGADPRNLRLALATDGMNPYGNLSSKHNSWPIMLMIYNLSPLLCMKRKYVMLSMMISGPKQPNNDIDVYLKPLIDDLQLLWE
;
A
#
# COMPACT_ATOMS: atom_id res chain seq x y z
N MET A 1 12.42 17.61 32.57
CA MET A 1 11.99 16.22 32.87
C MET A 1 12.94 15.27 32.14
N ASP A 2 13.29 14.11 32.71
CA ASP A 2 14.05 13.09 32.00
C ASP A 2 13.24 12.55 30.81
N ARG A 3 13.89 12.34 29.66
CA ARG A 3 13.28 11.93 28.38
C ARG A 3 13.88 10.63 27.84
N SER A 4 14.82 10.03 28.56
CA SER A 4 15.43 8.74 28.24
C SER A 4 14.37 7.65 28.01
N TRP A 5 13.30 7.68 28.82
CA TRP A 5 12.15 6.78 28.75
C TRP A 5 11.47 6.74 27.38
N MET A 6 11.53 7.82 26.58
CA MET A 6 10.92 7.85 25.23
C MET A 6 11.57 6.81 24.29
N ASN A 7 12.81 6.40 24.60
CA ASN A 7 13.56 5.38 23.88
C ASN A 7 13.48 3.98 24.52
N ALA A 8 12.92 3.87 25.74
CA ALA A 8 12.74 2.59 26.42
C ALA A 8 11.73 1.70 25.68
N ARG A 9 11.80 0.37 25.89
CA ARG A 9 10.81 -0.56 25.32
C ARG A 9 9.48 -0.36 26.05
N ARG A 10 8.37 -0.31 25.30
CA ARG A 10 7.02 -0.04 25.84
C ARG A 10 6.53 -1.04 26.89
N ILE A 11 7.07 -2.27 26.87
CA ILE A 11 6.74 -3.33 27.83
C ILE A 11 7.46 -3.19 29.18
N PHE A 12 8.39 -2.24 29.31
CA PHE A 12 9.14 -2.03 30.54
C PHE A 12 8.53 -0.90 31.36
N GLU A 13 8.62 -1.05 32.69
CA GLU A 13 8.08 -0.13 33.70
C GLU A 13 8.63 1.31 33.54
N GLU A 14 9.85 1.45 33.03
CA GLU A 14 10.47 2.75 32.72
C GLU A 14 9.65 3.58 31.71
N TYR A 15 9.12 2.93 30.67
CA TYR A 15 8.31 3.60 29.65
C TYR A 15 6.95 4.03 30.23
N GLU A 16 6.31 3.16 31.00
CA GLU A 16 5.02 3.43 31.66
C GLU A 16 5.10 4.59 32.66
N LYS A 17 6.14 4.59 33.50
CA LYS A 17 6.43 5.71 34.41
C LYS A 17 6.68 7.01 33.63
N GLY A 18 7.43 6.93 32.54
CA GLY A 18 7.70 8.06 31.65
C GLY A 18 6.44 8.68 31.06
N VAL A 19 5.52 7.84 30.55
CA VAL A 19 4.22 8.30 30.03
C VAL A 19 3.38 8.95 31.14
N SER A 20 3.33 8.35 32.32
CA SER A 20 2.58 8.90 33.47
C SER A 20 3.11 10.27 33.88
N MET A 21 4.43 10.43 33.95
CA MET A 21 5.09 11.70 34.23
C MET A 21 4.81 12.74 33.14
N PHE A 22 4.85 12.34 31.87
CA PHE A 22 4.49 13.23 30.76
C PHE A 22 3.04 13.72 30.88
N LEU A 23 2.06 12.85 31.15
CA LEU A 23 0.66 13.25 31.30
C LEU A 23 0.45 14.21 32.47
N GLN A 24 1.16 14.01 33.58
CA GLN A 24 1.13 14.94 34.70
C GLN A 24 1.68 16.32 34.29
N TYR A 25 2.80 16.36 33.56
CA TYR A 25 3.35 17.60 33.02
C TYR A 25 2.36 18.32 32.09
N VAL A 26 1.70 17.58 31.19
CA VAL A 26 0.68 18.12 30.28
C VAL A 26 -0.47 18.75 31.07
N LYS A 27 -0.95 18.08 32.12
CA LYS A 27 -2.06 18.57 32.96
C LYS A 27 -1.73 19.89 33.65
N GLU A 28 -0.47 20.06 34.07
CA GLU A 28 -0.01 21.24 34.81
C GLU A 28 0.39 22.42 33.90
N ASN A 29 0.89 22.15 32.69
CA ASN A 29 1.59 23.15 31.88
C ASN A 29 0.94 23.44 30.52
N ALA A 30 0.13 22.53 29.97
CA ALA A 30 -0.44 22.70 28.63
C ALA A 30 -1.77 23.47 28.66
N LYS A 31 -1.99 24.32 27.65
CA LYS A 31 -3.28 24.99 27.43
C LYS A 31 -4.31 24.00 26.86
N SER A 32 -5.27 23.60 27.69
CA SER A 32 -6.38 22.75 27.27
C SER A 32 -7.44 23.55 26.50
N VAL A 33 -8.11 22.89 25.55
CA VAL A 33 -9.34 23.39 24.90
C VAL A 33 -10.36 22.28 25.07
N ASN A 34 -11.49 22.56 25.72
CA ASN A 34 -12.51 21.55 26.08
C ASN A 34 -11.92 20.31 26.78
N GLU A 35 -10.97 20.52 27.71
CA GLU A 35 -10.26 19.43 28.42
C GLU A 35 -9.47 18.46 27.53
N THR A 36 -9.17 18.88 26.28
CA THR A 36 -8.36 18.10 25.34
C THR A 36 -6.99 18.71 25.06
N TYR A 37 -6.01 17.84 24.86
CA TYR A 37 -4.58 18.12 24.72
C TYR A 37 -4.06 17.52 23.42
N PHE A 38 -3.05 18.15 22.81
CA PHE A 38 -2.44 17.60 21.61
C PHE A 38 -1.83 16.22 21.88
N CYS A 39 -1.96 15.32 20.90
CA CYS A 39 -1.50 13.95 21.06
C CYS A 39 -0.13 13.77 20.38
N PRO A 40 0.96 13.51 21.13
CA PRO A 40 2.30 13.29 20.57
C PRO A 40 2.52 11.85 20.14
N TYR A 41 1.45 11.05 20.02
CA TYR A 41 1.50 9.76 19.34
C TYR A 41 1.89 9.95 17.87
N VAL A 42 2.73 9.04 17.36
CA VAL A 42 3.27 9.01 15.99
C VAL A 42 2.22 9.23 14.89
N CYS A 43 0.99 8.68 15.00
CA CYS A 43 -0.05 8.94 14.00
C CYS A 43 -0.83 10.24 14.22
N CYS A 44 -0.81 10.80 15.42
CA CYS A 44 -1.50 12.04 15.75
C CYS A 44 -0.63 13.29 15.51
N VAL A 45 0.70 13.18 15.61
CA VAL A 45 1.68 14.22 15.24
C VAL A 45 1.42 15.59 15.90
N ASN A 46 0.89 15.61 17.11
CA ASN A 46 0.43 16.84 17.78
C ASN A 46 -0.59 17.66 16.95
N GLN A 47 -1.31 17.03 16.03
CA GLN A 47 -2.37 17.66 15.21
C GLN A 47 -3.78 17.36 15.73
N ILE A 48 -3.93 16.25 16.46
CA ILE A 48 -5.21 15.81 17.01
C ILE A 48 -5.20 16.06 18.52
N ARG A 49 -6.30 16.63 19.03
CA ARG A 49 -6.52 16.78 20.46
C ARG A 49 -7.30 15.60 21.02
N GLN A 50 -6.90 15.11 22.19
CA GLN A 50 -7.50 13.99 22.91
C GLN A 50 -7.67 14.37 24.38
N ASP A 51 -8.64 13.78 25.06
CA ASP A 51 -8.67 13.81 26.53
C ASP A 51 -7.51 13.00 27.11
N LEU A 52 -7.25 13.17 28.40
CA LEU A 52 -6.11 12.52 29.07
C LEU A 52 -6.18 10.99 29.06
N GLY A 53 -7.38 10.39 29.06
CA GLY A 53 -7.55 8.94 28.99
C GLY A 53 -7.15 8.40 27.62
N ASN A 54 -7.69 8.98 26.55
CA ASN A 54 -7.30 8.60 25.19
C ASN A 54 -5.82 8.94 24.88
N LEU A 55 -5.28 10.00 25.47
CA LEU A 55 -3.87 10.36 25.35
C LEU A 55 -2.97 9.30 26.01
N HIS A 56 -3.32 8.85 27.22
CA HIS A 56 -2.65 7.75 27.89
C HIS A 56 -2.65 6.48 27.03
N ASP A 57 -3.83 6.08 26.56
CA ASP A 57 -4.03 4.88 25.76
C ASP A 57 -3.22 4.92 24.46
N HIS A 58 -3.20 6.06 23.78
CA HIS A 58 -2.41 6.25 22.57
C HIS A 58 -0.90 6.13 22.83
N LEU A 59 -0.40 6.75 23.91
CA LEU A 59 1.02 6.73 24.25
C LEU A 59 1.49 5.39 24.79
N PHE A 60 0.61 4.68 25.51
CA PHE A 60 0.86 3.35 26.04
C PHE A 60 0.83 2.29 24.94
N MET A 61 -0.23 2.23 24.14
CA MET A 61 -0.39 1.20 23.11
C MET A 61 0.54 1.43 21.91
N PHE A 62 0.68 2.68 21.48
CA PHE A 62 1.28 2.97 20.18
C PHE A 62 2.56 3.81 20.24
N GLY A 63 2.90 4.36 21.40
CA GLY A 63 4.17 5.01 21.63
C GLY A 63 4.16 6.54 21.47
N VAL A 64 5.05 7.22 22.19
CA VAL A 64 5.33 8.64 22.00
C VAL A 64 6.29 8.85 20.82
N MET A 65 6.11 9.96 20.11
CA MET A 65 7.04 10.38 19.06
C MET A 65 8.43 10.69 19.64
N ARG A 66 9.42 9.84 19.35
CA ARG A 66 10.79 9.94 19.90
C ARG A 66 11.52 11.22 19.51
N THR A 67 11.19 11.79 18.36
CA THR A 67 11.73 13.07 17.88
C THR A 67 11.09 14.28 18.53
N TYR A 68 10.00 14.09 19.29
CA TYR A 68 9.31 15.16 20.00
C TYR A 68 9.96 15.43 21.37
N THR A 69 11.24 15.79 21.34
CA THR A 69 12.07 16.00 22.52
C THR A 69 11.87 17.37 23.18
N VAL A 70 11.20 18.31 22.49
CA VAL A 70 10.79 19.59 23.05
C VAL A 70 9.27 19.69 23.04
N TRP A 71 8.67 19.83 24.21
CA TRP A 71 7.23 19.75 24.41
C TRP A 71 6.52 21.09 24.16
N THR A 72 6.81 21.70 23.01
CA THR A 72 6.30 23.03 22.60
C THR A 72 4.77 23.14 22.65
N TRP A 73 4.06 22.11 22.17
CA TRP A 73 2.60 21.99 22.23
C TRP A 73 2.03 21.75 23.64
N HIS A 74 2.89 21.50 24.62
CA HIS A 74 2.51 21.18 26.00
C HIS A 74 3.11 22.14 27.04
N GLY A 75 3.55 23.32 26.61
CA GLY A 75 3.96 24.42 27.50
C GLY A 75 5.47 24.57 27.69
N GLU A 76 6.31 23.77 27.03
CA GLU A 76 7.76 23.94 27.09
C GLU A 76 8.22 25.09 26.18
N VAL A 77 8.86 26.11 26.76
CA VAL A 77 9.38 27.29 26.05
C VAL A 77 10.87 27.08 25.72
N LEU A 78 11.24 27.24 24.44
CA LEU A 78 12.63 27.20 23.96
C LEU A 78 13.32 28.55 24.14
N ASP A 79 14.55 28.55 24.65
CA ASP A 79 15.44 29.72 24.64
C ASP A 79 15.96 29.97 23.20
N GLN A 80 15.97 31.23 22.77
CA GLN A 80 15.97 31.64 21.35
C GLN A 80 17.31 31.46 20.58
N SER A 81 18.30 30.76 21.12
CA SER A 81 19.64 30.67 20.52
C SER A 81 19.88 29.47 19.59
N THR A 82 18.90 28.58 19.37
CA THR A 82 19.13 27.32 18.61
C THR A 82 18.06 27.01 17.55
N MET A 83 17.74 27.98 16.68
CA MET A 83 16.85 27.74 15.53
C MET A 83 17.64 27.45 14.25
N SER A 84 18.06 26.20 14.05
CA SER A 84 18.23 25.64 12.70
C SER A 84 16.95 24.89 12.35
N ARG A 85 16.23 25.40 11.35
CA ARG A 85 15.00 24.83 10.79
C ARG A 85 15.26 23.40 10.28
N GLY A 86 14.92 22.40 11.09
CA GLY A 86 14.82 21.00 10.69
C GLY A 86 13.38 20.53 10.72
N THR A 87 12.72 20.53 9.56
CA THR A 87 11.46 19.81 9.34
C THR A 87 11.79 18.33 9.23
N ASN A 88 11.87 17.63 10.36
CA ASN A 88 12.13 16.19 10.39
C ASN A 88 10.82 15.40 10.53
N TYR A 89 10.21 15.11 9.38
CA TYR A 89 9.28 13.99 9.20
C TYR A 89 10.06 12.75 8.76
N VAL A 90 10.49 11.89 9.68
CA VAL A 90 10.44 10.41 9.54
C VAL A 90 10.72 9.80 10.92
N ASP A 91 10.01 8.73 11.31
CA ASP A 91 10.61 7.38 11.36
C ASP A 91 9.52 6.33 11.67
N GLU A 92 8.98 5.70 10.63
CA GLU A 92 8.57 4.29 10.75
C GLU A 92 9.85 3.50 10.47
N CYS A 93 10.28 2.71 11.45
CA CYS A 93 11.40 1.80 11.32
C CYS A 93 11.06 0.74 10.25
N MET A 94 11.34 1.06 8.99
CA MET A 94 11.28 0.12 7.85
C MET A 94 12.35 -0.98 7.95
N SER A 95 13.17 -0.99 9.01
CA SER A 95 14.24 -1.98 9.20
C SER A 95 13.69 -3.35 9.60
N ASP A 96 12.59 -3.39 10.37
CA ASP A 96 12.15 -4.63 11.03
C ASP A 96 11.20 -5.50 10.16
N HIS A 97 10.88 -5.07 8.93
CA HIS A 97 9.95 -5.78 8.03
C HIS A 97 10.57 -6.23 6.71
N LEU A 98 11.82 -5.87 6.43
CA LEU A 98 12.47 -6.28 5.17
C LEU A 98 12.66 -7.79 5.11
N GLU A 99 13.08 -8.40 6.22
CA GLU A 99 13.31 -9.84 6.31
C GLU A 99 12.01 -10.65 6.26
N ASP A 100 10.92 -10.12 6.82
CA ASP A 100 9.58 -10.70 6.70
C ASP A 100 9.09 -10.63 5.23
N MET A 101 9.23 -9.47 4.57
CA MET A 101 8.88 -9.31 3.14
C MET A 101 9.67 -10.23 2.21
N ILE A 102 10.92 -10.55 2.56
CA ILE A 102 11.76 -11.49 1.82
C ILE A 102 11.21 -12.91 2.03
N ARG A 103 11.09 -13.39 3.28
CA ARG A 103 10.54 -14.73 3.60
C ARG A 103 9.15 -14.98 2.99
N ASP A 104 8.36 -13.92 2.83
CA ASP A 104 7.00 -13.90 2.30
C ASP A 104 6.83 -14.16 0.78
N VAL A 105 7.91 -14.17 -0.01
CA VAL A 105 7.81 -14.45 -1.46
C VAL A 105 7.80 -15.97 -1.76
N GLY A 106 8.22 -16.81 -0.81
CA GLY A 106 8.05 -18.27 -0.79
C GLY A 106 8.86 -19.06 -1.84
N GLU A 107 9.34 -20.25 -1.45
CA GLU A 107 10.09 -21.17 -2.32
C GLU A 107 9.20 -21.90 -3.36
N ASP A 108 7.87 -21.86 -3.25
CA ASP A 108 6.96 -22.68 -4.06
C ASP A 108 6.34 -21.99 -5.30
N ASN A 109 6.88 -20.84 -5.75
CA ASN A 109 6.50 -20.27 -7.05
C ASN A 109 7.36 -20.87 -8.18
N PHE A 110 7.02 -22.10 -8.60
CA PHE A 110 7.68 -22.95 -9.61
C PHE A 110 7.81 -22.37 -11.05
N GLY A 111 7.81 -21.05 -11.23
CA GLY A 111 8.18 -20.39 -12.48
C GLY A 111 9.07 -19.15 -12.33
N ARG A 112 9.52 -18.80 -11.10
CA ARG A 112 10.16 -17.50 -10.83
C ARG A 112 11.31 -17.51 -9.81
N ALA A 113 12.00 -18.65 -9.62
CA ALA A 113 13.20 -18.73 -8.76
C ALA A 113 14.16 -17.55 -8.99
N ASN A 114 14.48 -17.26 -10.26
CA ASN A 114 15.42 -16.20 -10.65
C ASN A 114 15.07 -14.77 -10.16
N LEU A 115 13.77 -14.43 -10.00
CA LEU A 115 13.36 -13.08 -9.56
C LEU A 115 13.41 -12.94 -8.04
N TYR A 116 13.13 -14.04 -7.33
CA TYR A 116 13.26 -14.08 -5.88
C TYR A 116 14.72 -14.15 -5.45
N ASP A 117 15.53 -14.96 -6.15
CA ASP A 117 16.98 -15.01 -5.98
C ASP A 117 17.61 -13.63 -6.18
N SER A 118 17.15 -12.86 -7.19
CA SER A 118 17.59 -11.47 -7.39
C SER A 118 17.23 -10.58 -6.20
N LEU A 119 16.04 -10.72 -5.62
CA LEU A 119 15.62 -9.91 -4.47
C LEU A 119 16.42 -10.26 -3.21
N ILE A 120 16.65 -11.54 -2.95
CA ILE A 120 17.50 -12.00 -1.84
C ILE A 120 18.92 -11.45 -2.04
N ASN A 121 19.50 -11.63 -3.23
CA ASN A 121 20.82 -11.11 -3.55
C ASN A 121 20.90 -9.60 -3.32
N ASP A 122 19.92 -8.82 -3.79
CA ASP A 122 19.89 -7.36 -3.58
C ASP A 122 19.66 -6.97 -2.11
N SER A 123 18.99 -7.84 -1.33
CA SER A 123 18.76 -7.63 0.10
C SER A 123 20.00 -7.87 0.95
N GLU A 124 20.86 -8.81 0.54
CA GLU A 124 22.11 -9.15 1.21
C GLU A 124 23.28 -8.28 0.71
N GLN A 125 23.23 -7.83 -0.55
CA GLN A 125 24.27 -7.01 -1.15
C GLN A 125 24.35 -5.63 -0.47
N PRO A 126 25.49 -5.28 0.14
CA PRO A 126 25.72 -3.93 0.68
C PRO A 126 25.61 -2.86 -0.41
N LEU A 127 25.20 -1.65 -0.03
CA LEU A 127 25.08 -0.53 -0.99
C LEU A 127 26.43 -0.18 -1.65
N TYR A 128 27.52 -0.33 -0.91
CA TYR A 128 28.91 -0.21 -1.36
C TYR A 128 29.77 -1.03 -0.39
N PRO A 129 31.04 -1.35 -0.72
CA PRO A 129 31.93 -2.09 0.18
C PRO A 129 31.95 -1.45 1.58
N ASP A 130 31.83 -2.28 2.62
CA ASP A 130 31.81 -1.86 4.05
C ASP A 130 30.58 -1.04 4.50
N CYS A 131 29.53 -0.93 3.68
CA CYS A 131 28.28 -0.30 4.11
C CYS A 131 27.48 -1.22 5.06
N LEU A 132 27.53 -0.94 6.36
CA LEU A 132 26.83 -1.73 7.39
C LEU A 132 25.35 -1.35 7.56
N ASN A 133 24.99 -0.11 7.22
CA ASN A 133 23.67 0.44 7.52
C ASN A 133 22.66 0.25 6.38
N PHE A 134 23.13 0.01 5.16
CA PHE A 134 22.28 -0.07 3.98
C PHE A 134 22.75 -1.15 3.01
N THR A 135 21.77 -1.93 2.59
CA THR A 135 21.85 -2.86 1.47
C THR A 135 21.28 -2.19 0.23
N ARG A 136 21.58 -2.75 -0.95
CA ARG A 136 21.08 -2.20 -2.22
C ARG A 136 19.56 -2.09 -2.22
N LEU A 137 18.87 -3.13 -1.76
CA LEU A 137 17.41 -3.16 -1.66
C LEU A 137 16.88 -2.12 -0.67
N SER A 138 17.42 -2.06 0.55
CA SER A 138 16.94 -1.16 1.60
C SER A 138 17.19 0.32 1.27
N ALA A 139 18.33 0.65 0.64
CA ALA A 139 18.61 2.00 0.13
C ALA A 139 17.62 2.40 -0.95
N THR A 140 17.42 1.54 -1.95
CA THR A 140 16.50 1.79 -3.07
C THR A 140 15.07 1.97 -2.57
N LEU A 141 14.61 1.10 -1.66
CA LEU A 141 13.26 1.16 -1.08
C LEU A 141 13.04 2.46 -0.28
N LYS A 142 14.00 2.85 0.57
CA LYS A 142 13.91 4.09 1.37
C LYS A 142 13.90 5.34 0.48
N LEU A 143 14.74 5.40 -0.55
CA LEU A 143 14.75 6.51 -1.52
C LEU A 143 13.44 6.59 -2.33
N PHE A 144 12.90 5.45 -2.76
CA PHE A 144 11.64 5.42 -3.49
C PHE A 144 10.44 5.77 -2.58
N SER A 145 10.49 5.40 -1.30
CA SER A 145 9.53 5.84 -0.29
C SER A 145 9.55 7.37 -0.12
N LEU A 146 10.74 7.98 -0.04
CA LEU A 146 10.88 9.44 -0.02
C LEU A 146 10.31 10.09 -1.28
N LYS A 147 10.61 9.54 -2.46
CA LYS A 147 10.06 10.00 -3.73
C LYS A 147 8.53 10.03 -3.72
N THR A 148 7.92 8.91 -3.34
CA THR A 148 6.45 8.76 -3.35
C THR A 148 5.78 9.64 -2.31
N ARG A 149 6.33 9.71 -1.09
CA ARG A 149 5.78 10.51 0.00
C ARG A 149 5.86 12.02 -0.28
N ASN A 150 6.91 12.48 -0.94
CA ASN A 150 7.13 13.89 -1.23
C ASN A 150 6.70 14.30 -2.65
N GLY A 151 6.09 13.38 -3.42
CA GLY A 151 5.57 13.67 -4.76
C GLY A 151 6.66 14.06 -5.77
N TRP A 152 7.87 13.53 -5.64
CA TRP A 152 8.97 13.88 -6.56
C TRP A 152 8.69 13.38 -7.98
N THR A 153 8.93 14.25 -8.96
CA THR A 153 8.80 13.91 -10.37
C THR A 153 9.83 12.86 -10.78
N GLU A 154 9.55 12.12 -11.85
CA GLU A 154 10.49 11.08 -12.31
C GLU A 154 11.84 11.65 -12.73
N LYS A 155 11.83 12.84 -13.34
CA LYS A 155 13.02 13.59 -13.71
C LYS A 155 13.83 13.98 -12.47
N SER A 156 13.20 14.67 -11.52
CA SER A 156 13.86 15.12 -10.29
C SER A 156 14.44 13.96 -9.48
N PHE A 157 13.74 12.82 -9.42
CA PHE A 157 14.27 11.65 -8.73
C PHE A 157 15.44 11.00 -9.46
N THR A 158 15.43 11.02 -10.80
CA THR A 158 16.56 10.51 -11.59
C THR A 158 17.79 11.40 -11.40
N GLU A 159 17.63 12.72 -11.47
CA GLU A 159 18.72 13.68 -11.19
C GLU A 159 19.28 13.51 -9.78
N LEU A 160 18.44 13.24 -8.78
CA LEU A 160 18.89 12.93 -7.42
C LEU A 160 19.69 11.62 -7.35
N LEU A 161 19.22 10.56 -8.01
CA LEU A 161 19.92 9.27 -8.02
C LEU A 161 21.28 9.38 -8.72
N GLU A 162 21.35 10.13 -9.82
CA GLU A 162 22.61 10.46 -10.52
C GLU A 162 23.57 11.19 -9.58
N LEU A 163 23.12 12.23 -8.88
CA LEU A 163 23.95 12.96 -7.91
C LEU A 163 24.41 12.05 -6.74
N LEU A 164 23.51 11.25 -6.17
CA LEU A 164 23.87 10.32 -5.10
C LEU A 164 24.88 9.27 -5.58
N LYS A 165 24.81 8.84 -6.84
CA LYS A 165 25.77 7.91 -7.44
C LYS A 165 27.18 8.48 -7.42
N GLU A 166 27.31 9.77 -7.73
CA GLU A 166 28.59 10.50 -7.73
C GLU A 166 29.12 10.81 -6.32
N MET A 167 28.22 11.04 -5.36
CA MET A 167 28.60 11.33 -3.96
C MET A 167 29.05 10.08 -3.19
N LEU A 168 28.59 8.89 -3.60
CA LEU A 168 28.93 7.62 -2.96
C LEU A 168 30.24 7.03 -3.53
N PRO A 169 30.88 6.08 -2.83
CA PRO A 169 32.10 5.42 -3.33
C PRO A 169 31.90 4.79 -4.72
N GLU A 170 32.95 4.76 -5.55
CA GLU A 170 32.86 4.33 -6.97
C GLU A 170 32.18 2.96 -7.15
N ASN A 171 32.41 2.01 -6.24
CA ASN A 171 31.87 0.65 -6.29
C ASN A 171 30.45 0.51 -5.70
N ASN A 172 29.66 1.59 -5.62
CA ASN A 172 28.31 1.53 -5.10
C ASN A 172 27.32 0.89 -6.10
N THR A 173 26.26 0.27 -5.58
CA THR A 173 25.26 -0.50 -6.35
C THR A 173 23.94 0.24 -6.51
N LEU A 174 23.89 1.52 -6.10
CA LEU A 174 22.69 2.35 -6.19
C LEU A 174 22.21 2.47 -7.65
N PRO A 175 20.90 2.32 -7.91
CA PRO A 175 20.32 2.58 -9.22
C PRO A 175 20.54 4.03 -9.66
N ILE A 176 20.82 4.24 -10.95
CA ILE A 176 21.07 5.58 -11.50
C ILE A 176 19.77 6.24 -11.95
N ARG A 177 18.81 5.42 -12.40
CA ARG A 177 17.55 5.91 -12.96
C ARG A 177 16.35 5.46 -12.14
N ASN A 178 15.29 6.27 -12.16
CA ASN A 178 14.00 5.90 -11.58
C ASN A 178 13.48 4.58 -12.16
N TYR A 179 13.63 4.38 -13.48
CA TYR A 179 13.22 3.13 -14.13
C TYR A 179 13.92 1.92 -13.52
N GLU A 180 15.23 1.99 -13.30
CA GLU A 180 16.01 0.93 -12.66
C GLU A 180 15.54 0.70 -11.22
N ALA A 181 15.41 1.77 -10.43
CA ALA A 181 14.89 1.67 -9.07
C ALA A 181 13.51 1.00 -9.03
N LYS A 182 12.60 1.37 -9.95
CA LYS A 182 11.27 0.75 -10.06
C LYS A 182 11.35 -0.71 -10.50
N PHE A 183 12.30 -1.04 -11.38
CA PHE A 183 12.53 -2.40 -11.84
C PHE A 183 13.01 -3.29 -10.68
N PHE A 184 13.99 -2.83 -9.88
CA PHE A 184 14.45 -3.53 -8.68
C PHE A 184 13.33 -3.77 -7.65
N LEU A 185 12.42 -2.81 -7.49
CA LEU A 185 11.31 -2.94 -6.54
C LEU A 185 10.12 -3.75 -7.09
N CYS A 186 10.10 -4.06 -8.39
CA CYS A 186 8.99 -4.74 -9.07
C CYS A 186 8.61 -6.09 -8.43
N PRO A 187 9.58 -6.97 -8.05
CA PRO A 187 9.27 -8.27 -7.46
C PRO A 187 8.57 -8.19 -6.09
N MET A 188 8.62 -7.04 -5.40
CA MET A 188 8.01 -6.87 -4.06
C MET A 188 6.48 -6.72 -4.07
N GLY A 189 5.80 -6.96 -5.20
CA GLY A 189 4.33 -6.98 -5.28
C GLY A 189 3.72 -5.72 -5.89
N LEU A 190 4.46 -5.05 -6.78
CA LEU A 190 3.94 -3.98 -7.65
C LEU A 190 3.67 -4.47 -9.07
N GLU A 191 3.65 -5.79 -9.27
CA GLU A 191 3.34 -6.37 -10.57
C GLU A 191 1.90 -6.09 -10.96
N TYR A 192 1.75 -5.59 -12.18
CA TYR A 192 0.47 -5.40 -12.82
C TYR A 192 0.53 -5.97 -14.23
N GLN A 193 -0.60 -6.46 -14.69
CA GLN A 193 -0.79 -6.89 -16.05
C GLN A 193 -1.41 -5.74 -16.85
N LYS A 194 -0.74 -5.35 -17.92
CA LYS A 194 -1.25 -4.35 -18.87
C LYS A 194 -2.14 -5.06 -19.89
N ILE A 195 -3.46 -4.93 -19.76
CA ILE A 195 -4.42 -5.61 -20.63
C ILE A 195 -4.95 -4.62 -21.65
N HIS A 196 -4.97 -5.03 -22.92
CA HIS A 196 -5.45 -4.18 -24.01
C HIS A 196 -6.97 -4.31 -24.08
N VAL A 197 -7.64 -3.19 -24.35
CA VAL A 197 -9.10 -3.11 -24.32
C VAL A 197 -9.60 -2.56 -25.65
N CYS A 198 -10.75 -3.05 -26.10
CA CYS A 198 -11.45 -2.45 -27.23
C CYS A 198 -11.75 -0.97 -26.95
N PRO A 199 -11.61 -0.05 -27.93
CA PRO A 199 -11.98 1.36 -27.72
C PRO A 199 -13.43 1.57 -27.30
N ASN A 200 -14.33 0.67 -27.71
CA ASN A 200 -15.75 0.64 -27.36
C ASN A 200 -16.07 -0.37 -26.25
N ASP A 201 -15.08 -0.80 -25.47
CA ASP A 201 -15.27 -1.64 -24.28
C ASP A 201 -15.87 -3.03 -24.51
N CYS A 202 -15.99 -3.48 -25.77
CA CYS A 202 -16.62 -4.75 -26.10
C CYS A 202 -15.86 -6.00 -25.60
N VAL A 203 -14.52 -5.96 -25.62
CA VAL A 203 -13.67 -7.11 -25.28
C VAL A 203 -12.35 -6.68 -24.64
N LEU A 204 -11.83 -7.57 -23.79
CA LEU A 204 -10.42 -7.59 -23.39
C LEU A 204 -9.64 -8.49 -24.35
N TYR A 205 -8.50 -8.02 -24.86
CA TYR A 205 -7.63 -8.82 -25.73
C TYR A 205 -6.76 -9.78 -24.89
N ILE A 206 -7.41 -10.74 -24.26
CA ILE A 206 -6.82 -11.84 -23.46
C ILE A 206 -7.35 -13.18 -23.98
N LYS A 207 -6.69 -14.29 -23.61
CA LYS A 207 -7.09 -15.66 -24.00
C LYS A 207 -7.35 -15.77 -25.51
N GLU A 208 -8.55 -16.16 -25.93
CA GLU A 208 -8.97 -16.30 -27.33
C GLU A 208 -8.87 -15.03 -28.17
N PHE A 209 -8.90 -13.85 -27.56
CA PHE A 209 -8.78 -12.57 -28.26
C PHE A 209 -7.35 -12.01 -28.26
N ALA A 210 -6.38 -12.68 -27.63
CA ALA A 210 -5.04 -12.15 -27.42
C ALA A 210 -4.29 -11.80 -28.72
N SER A 211 -4.50 -12.59 -29.79
CA SER A 211 -3.86 -12.42 -31.09
C SER A 211 -4.61 -11.49 -32.04
N LEU A 212 -5.84 -11.07 -31.71
CA LEU A 212 -6.64 -10.25 -32.60
C LEU A 212 -6.11 -8.81 -32.68
N LYS A 213 -6.13 -8.27 -33.90
CA LYS A 213 -5.84 -6.85 -34.20
C LYS A 213 -7.08 -5.98 -34.27
N TYR A 214 -8.24 -6.59 -34.52
CA TYR A 214 -9.53 -5.92 -34.64
C TYR A 214 -10.52 -6.56 -33.67
N CYS A 215 -11.42 -5.74 -33.14
CA CYS A 215 -12.46 -6.22 -32.24
C CYS A 215 -13.45 -7.11 -33.02
N PRO A 216 -13.76 -8.33 -32.55
CA PRO A 216 -14.72 -9.21 -33.22
C PRO A 216 -16.16 -8.67 -33.17
N THR A 217 -16.47 -7.74 -32.27
CA THR A 217 -17.82 -7.19 -32.06
C THR A 217 -18.08 -5.91 -32.84
N CYS A 218 -17.12 -4.97 -32.85
CA CYS A 218 -17.29 -3.65 -33.46
C CYS A 218 -16.26 -3.32 -34.54
N GLU A 219 -15.40 -4.28 -34.91
CA GLU A 219 -14.40 -4.18 -35.98
C GLU A 219 -13.35 -3.07 -35.81
N LEU A 220 -13.37 -2.35 -34.67
CA LEU A 220 -12.37 -1.32 -34.37
C LEU A 220 -11.00 -1.93 -34.14
N SER A 221 -9.98 -1.22 -34.63
CA SER A 221 -8.58 -1.57 -34.38
C SER A 221 -8.25 -1.49 -32.90
N ARG A 222 -7.48 -2.48 -32.42
CA ARG A 222 -6.82 -2.50 -31.12
C ARG A 222 -5.81 -1.36 -30.94
N PHE A 223 -5.30 -0.80 -32.04
CA PHE A 223 -4.24 0.19 -32.07
C PHE A 223 -4.75 1.56 -32.56
N LYS A 224 -4.14 2.64 -32.07
CA LYS A 224 -4.40 4.01 -32.53
C LYS A 224 -3.96 4.18 -33.98
N LYS A 225 -4.75 4.94 -34.75
CA LYS A 225 -4.35 5.39 -36.09
C LYS A 225 -3.16 6.36 -35.95
N LYS A 226 -2.04 6.09 -36.62
CA LYS A 226 -0.95 7.07 -36.74
C LYS A 226 -1.49 8.25 -37.56
N SER A 227 -1.36 9.47 -37.02
CA SER A 227 -1.84 10.69 -37.69
C SER A 227 -0.95 11.16 -38.85
N ASP A 228 0.26 10.63 -38.99
CA ASP A 228 1.19 11.07 -40.02
C ASP A 228 1.35 10.04 -41.14
N ARG A 229 0.91 10.46 -42.33
CA ARG A 229 1.36 9.93 -43.62
C ARG A 229 2.85 10.23 -43.73
N ASN A 230 3.71 9.27 -43.40
CA ASN A 230 5.06 9.06 -43.97
C ASN A 230 5.92 8.22 -43.01
N THR A 231 5.65 6.92 -42.97
CA THR A 231 6.57 5.79 -42.76
C THR A 231 5.70 4.57 -42.45
N ALA A 232 5.32 3.86 -43.50
CA ALA A 232 4.80 2.51 -43.38
C ALA A 232 5.99 1.60 -43.01
N ASP A 233 6.38 1.61 -41.74
CA ASP A 233 7.12 0.49 -41.18
C ASP A 233 6.12 -0.65 -41.02
N GLU A 234 6.06 -1.51 -42.04
CA GLU A 234 5.37 -2.80 -42.02
C GLU A 234 6.02 -3.69 -40.96
N GLY A 235 5.58 -3.55 -39.71
CA GLY A 235 6.09 -4.37 -38.62
C GLY A 235 5.81 -3.84 -37.22
N ASN A 236 5.54 -2.54 -37.07
CA ASN A 236 5.24 -1.94 -35.76
C ASN A 236 3.75 -1.58 -35.66
N ASP A 237 2.97 -2.49 -35.08
CA ASP A 237 1.61 -2.20 -34.63
C ASP A 237 1.65 -0.92 -33.77
N GLY A 238 0.82 0.08 -34.10
CA GLY A 238 0.86 1.41 -33.48
C GLY A 238 0.60 1.39 -31.97
N ALA A 239 0.63 2.57 -31.32
CA ALA A 239 0.33 2.67 -29.91
C ALA A 239 -1.08 2.12 -29.58
N LEU A 240 -1.24 1.47 -28.43
CA LEU A 240 -2.52 0.88 -28.02
C LEU A 240 -3.62 1.92 -27.87
N ALA A 241 -4.83 1.58 -28.33
CA ALA A 241 -5.97 2.47 -28.29
C ALA A 241 -6.50 2.68 -26.86
N LYS A 242 -6.73 1.58 -26.13
CA LYS A 242 -7.20 1.58 -24.74
C LYS A 242 -6.53 0.46 -23.93
N VAL A 243 -6.27 0.74 -22.66
CA VAL A 243 -5.54 -0.15 -21.75
C VAL A 243 -6.17 -0.08 -20.37
N MET A 244 -6.24 -1.23 -19.71
CA MET A 244 -6.51 -1.35 -18.27
C MET A 244 -5.29 -1.97 -17.58
N TRP A 245 -5.15 -1.70 -16.28
CA TRP A 245 -4.15 -2.34 -15.44
C TRP A 245 -4.84 -3.28 -14.46
N TYR A 246 -4.46 -4.55 -14.50
CA TYR A 246 -4.95 -5.56 -13.58
C TYR A 246 -3.86 -5.92 -12.56
N PHE A 247 -4.23 -6.02 -11.29
CA PHE A 247 -3.33 -6.35 -10.19
C PHE A 247 -3.75 -7.71 -9.63
N PRO A 248 -3.05 -8.81 -9.99
CA PRO A 248 -3.42 -10.16 -9.58
C PRO A 248 -3.60 -10.27 -8.06
N ILE A 249 -4.69 -10.89 -7.63
CA ILE A 249 -5.07 -10.90 -6.21
C ILE A 249 -4.56 -12.15 -5.50
N ILE A 250 -4.42 -13.26 -6.21
CA ILE A 250 -4.00 -14.55 -5.65
C ILE A 250 -2.62 -14.45 -4.97
N PRO A 251 -1.56 -13.88 -5.59
CA PRO A 251 -0.26 -13.78 -4.94
C PRO A 251 -0.31 -12.94 -3.64
N ARG A 252 -1.20 -11.94 -3.60
CA ARG A 252 -1.36 -11.05 -2.44
C ARG A 252 -2.05 -11.77 -1.29
N PHE A 253 -3.07 -12.58 -1.58
CA PHE A 253 -3.70 -13.42 -0.56
C PHE A 253 -2.75 -14.50 -0.04
N LYS A 254 -2.01 -15.17 -0.91
CA LYS A 254 -0.97 -16.13 -0.49
C LYS A 254 -0.01 -15.49 0.51
N ARG A 255 0.44 -14.26 0.23
CA ARG A 255 1.29 -13.48 1.14
C ARG A 255 0.60 -13.15 2.47
N MET A 256 -0.67 -12.75 2.47
CA MET A 256 -1.38 -12.50 3.73
C MET A 256 -1.53 -13.77 4.57
N PHE A 257 -1.64 -14.94 3.94
CA PHE A 257 -1.70 -16.22 4.64
C PHE A 257 -0.33 -16.76 5.10
N SER A 258 0.79 -16.33 4.48
CA SER A 258 2.14 -16.68 4.96
C SER A 258 2.48 -15.96 6.26
N VAL A 259 2.04 -14.71 6.40
CA VAL A 259 2.26 -13.92 7.62
C VAL A 259 1.35 -14.43 8.73
N LYS A 260 1.95 -14.99 9.79
CA LYS A 260 1.23 -15.61 10.92
C LYS A 260 0.14 -14.73 11.53
N GLU A 261 0.44 -13.44 11.74
CA GLU A 261 -0.51 -12.50 12.34
C GLU A 261 -1.66 -12.16 11.38
N ASP A 262 -1.36 -11.94 10.10
CA ASP A 262 -2.39 -11.66 9.08
C ASP A 262 -3.28 -12.90 8.86
N ALA A 263 -2.70 -14.09 8.79
CA ALA A 263 -3.43 -15.35 8.68
C ALA A 263 -4.40 -15.60 9.86
N LYS A 264 -4.01 -15.19 11.07
CA LYS A 264 -4.90 -15.21 12.25
C LYS A 264 -6.04 -14.20 12.09
N ASN A 265 -5.73 -12.99 11.64
CA ASN A 265 -6.72 -11.93 11.41
C ASN A 265 -7.72 -12.31 10.31
N LEU A 266 -7.29 -13.00 9.26
CA LEU A 266 -8.17 -13.50 8.18
C LEU A 266 -9.19 -14.55 8.64
N LYS A 267 -8.96 -15.17 9.80
CA LYS A 267 -9.90 -16.13 10.43
C LYS A 267 -10.74 -15.49 11.54
N TRP A 268 -10.61 -14.18 11.76
CA TRP A 268 -11.23 -13.48 12.89
C TRP A 268 -12.75 -13.59 12.90
N HIS A 269 -13.41 -13.52 11.74
CA HIS A 269 -14.88 -13.59 11.65
C HIS A 269 -15.51 -14.85 12.26
N VAL A 270 -14.74 -15.95 12.37
CA VAL A 270 -15.14 -17.19 13.06
C VAL A 270 -14.60 -17.21 14.49
N VAL A 271 -13.30 -16.99 14.67
CA VAL A 271 -12.63 -17.27 15.96
C VAL A 271 -12.74 -16.11 16.96
N GLY A 272 -12.68 -14.87 16.48
CA GLY A 272 -12.63 -13.66 17.31
C GLY A 272 -13.97 -12.93 17.44
N ARG A 273 -14.99 -13.32 16.66
CA ARG A 273 -16.29 -12.66 16.63
C ARG A 273 -17.18 -13.15 17.77
N LYS A 274 -17.75 -12.21 18.55
CA LYS A 274 -18.84 -12.52 19.49
C LYS A 274 -20.14 -12.72 18.70
N CYS A 275 -20.70 -13.93 18.74
CA CYS A 275 -21.99 -14.20 18.13
C CYS A 275 -23.11 -13.72 19.07
N GLY A 276 -23.73 -12.60 18.71
CA GLY A 276 -24.92 -12.07 19.38
C GLY A 276 -26.02 -11.71 18.38
N ASN A 277 -27.15 -11.23 18.89
CA ASN A 277 -28.33 -10.87 18.08
C ASN A 277 -28.21 -9.51 17.38
N LEU A 278 -27.08 -8.81 17.52
CA LEU A 278 -26.84 -7.48 16.97
C LEU A 278 -25.98 -7.54 15.71
N LEU A 279 -26.24 -6.64 14.76
CA LEU A 279 -25.43 -6.44 13.55
C LEU A 279 -24.13 -5.69 13.90
N GLN A 280 -23.07 -6.43 14.26
CA GLN A 280 -21.76 -5.86 14.63
C GLN A 280 -20.70 -6.02 13.54
N HIS A 281 -20.94 -6.90 12.57
CA HIS A 281 -19.98 -7.26 11.53
C HIS A 281 -20.70 -7.75 10.27
N SER A 282 -20.05 -7.68 9.09
CA SER A 282 -20.59 -8.19 7.82
C SER A 282 -21.00 -9.66 7.89
N ALA A 283 -20.33 -10.47 8.72
CA ALA A 283 -20.69 -11.87 8.99
C ALA A 283 -22.03 -12.06 9.73
N ASN A 284 -22.63 -11.00 10.29
CA ASN A 284 -23.98 -11.04 10.83
C ASN A 284 -25.06 -10.79 9.77
N SER A 285 -24.67 -10.35 8.55
CA SER A 285 -25.61 -9.99 7.50
C SER A 285 -26.40 -11.21 6.96
N PRO A 286 -27.66 -11.00 6.52
CA PRO A 286 -28.42 -12.05 5.86
C PRO A 286 -27.72 -12.63 4.63
N GLN A 287 -26.99 -11.80 3.88
CA GLN A 287 -26.27 -12.21 2.67
C GLN A 287 -25.16 -13.21 3.00
N TRP A 288 -24.39 -12.96 4.06
CA TRP A 288 -23.36 -13.87 4.51
C TRP A 288 -23.94 -15.21 4.95
N LYS A 289 -25.00 -15.18 5.78
CA LYS A 289 -25.70 -16.40 6.21
C LYS A 289 -26.25 -17.18 5.02
N LYS A 290 -26.82 -16.48 4.03
CA LYS A 290 -27.35 -17.12 2.84
C LYS A 290 -26.27 -17.85 2.04
N ILE A 291 -25.06 -17.27 1.93
CA ILE A 291 -23.92 -17.95 1.29
C ILE A 291 -23.55 -19.21 2.07
N ASP A 292 -23.43 -19.13 3.40
CA ASP A 292 -23.07 -20.28 4.24
C ASP A 292 -24.10 -21.40 4.18
N GLU A 293 -25.39 -21.06 4.09
CA GLU A 293 -26.48 -22.02 3.91
C GLU A 293 -26.49 -22.64 2.50
N THR A 294 -26.15 -21.86 1.47
CA THR A 294 -26.18 -22.31 0.07
C THR A 294 -24.93 -23.13 -0.28
N PHE A 295 -23.80 -22.82 0.33
CA PHE A 295 -22.51 -23.47 0.12
C PHE A 295 -21.87 -23.88 1.45
N PRO A 296 -22.37 -24.94 2.13
CA PRO A 296 -21.93 -25.31 3.47
C PRO A 296 -20.44 -25.66 3.56
N GLU A 297 -19.88 -26.33 2.54
CA GLU A 297 -18.46 -26.66 2.47
C GLU A 297 -17.59 -25.39 2.41
N PHE A 298 -18.00 -24.40 1.62
CA PHE A 298 -17.32 -23.11 1.56
C PHE A 298 -17.43 -22.35 2.89
N GLY A 299 -18.61 -22.35 3.52
CA GLY A 299 -18.85 -21.68 4.79
C GLY A 299 -18.11 -22.31 5.98
N ALA A 300 -17.85 -23.62 5.91
CA ALA A 300 -17.19 -24.38 6.97
C ALA A 300 -15.69 -24.07 7.10
N ASP A 301 -15.01 -23.70 6.02
CA ASP A 301 -13.59 -23.34 6.08
C ASP A 301 -13.41 -21.86 6.44
N PRO A 302 -12.86 -21.53 7.63
CA PRO A 302 -12.66 -20.13 8.05
C PRO A 302 -11.60 -19.39 7.22
N ARG A 303 -10.84 -20.09 6.36
CA ARG A 303 -9.84 -19.49 5.45
C ARG A 303 -10.50 -18.93 4.20
N ASN A 304 -11.72 -19.35 3.87
CA ASN A 304 -12.43 -18.87 2.69
C ASN A 304 -12.77 -17.38 2.84
N LEU A 305 -12.21 -16.58 1.93
CA LEU A 305 -12.31 -15.14 1.98
C LEU A 305 -13.64 -14.66 1.40
N ARG A 306 -14.29 -13.75 2.12
CA ARG A 306 -15.44 -13.00 1.63
C ARG A 306 -15.01 -11.56 1.42
N LEU A 307 -15.24 -11.08 0.22
CA LEU A 307 -14.69 -9.83 -0.27
C LEU A 307 -15.83 -8.87 -0.58
N ALA A 308 -15.64 -7.59 -0.25
CA ALA A 308 -16.39 -6.52 -0.87
C ALA A 308 -15.64 -5.99 -2.07
N LEU A 309 -16.38 -5.71 -3.13
CA LEU A 309 -15.91 -5.01 -4.30
C LEU A 309 -16.52 -3.60 -4.31
N ALA A 310 -15.67 -2.59 -4.40
CA ALA A 310 -16.06 -1.20 -4.51
C ALA A 310 -15.38 -0.57 -5.73
N THR A 311 -16.14 0.25 -6.45
CA THR A 311 -15.66 0.99 -7.62
C THR A 311 -16.41 2.30 -7.72
N ASP A 312 -15.71 3.36 -8.08
CA ASP A 312 -16.29 4.66 -8.39
C ASP A 312 -15.37 5.42 -9.36
N GLY A 313 -15.93 6.38 -10.09
CA GLY A 313 -15.18 7.23 -10.99
C GLY A 313 -14.41 8.33 -10.24
N MET A 314 -13.13 8.51 -10.56
CA MET A 314 -12.30 9.58 -10.01
C MET A 314 -11.53 10.33 -11.10
N ASN A 315 -11.32 11.64 -10.90
CA ASN A 315 -10.42 12.43 -11.74
C ASN A 315 -9.12 12.73 -10.99
N PRO A 316 -7.99 12.10 -11.35
CA PRO A 316 -6.72 12.28 -10.64
C PRO A 316 -6.03 13.62 -10.91
N TYR A 317 -6.50 14.40 -11.90
CA TYR A 317 -5.80 15.61 -12.36
C TYR A 317 -6.23 16.90 -11.66
N GLY A 318 -7.10 16.83 -10.64
CA GLY A 318 -7.47 17.95 -9.76
C GLY A 318 -8.24 19.10 -10.43
N ASN A 319 -8.31 19.13 -11.75
CA ASN A 319 -9.16 20.05 -12.49
C ASN A 319 -10.60 19.54 -12.41
N LEU A 320 -11.56 20.42 -12.12
CA LEU A 320 -13.01 20.18 -12.21
C LEU A 320 -13.50 19.86 -13.65
N SER A 321 -12.59 19.44 -14.52
CA SER A 321 -12.83 19.08 -15.90
C SER A 321 -13.28 17.62 -15.98
N SER A 322 -14.43 17.38 -16.59
CA SER A 322 -14.98 16.03 -16.88
C SER A 322 -14.24 15.29 -18.01
N LYS A 323 -13.04 15.73 -18.41
CA LYS A 323 -12.30 15.19 -19.55
C LYS A 323 -11.63 13.84 -19.27
N HIS A 324 -11.46 13.47 -18.01
CA HIS A 324 -10.85 12.20 -17.63
C HIS A 324 -11.55 11.59 -16.42
N ASN A 325 -11.96 10.34 -16.55
CA ASN A 325 -12.57 9.56 -15.48
C ASN A 325 -11.86 8.21 -15.37
N SER A 326 -11.11 8.01 -14.29
CA SER A 326 -10.43 6.76 -13.96
C SER A 326 -11.25 5.96 -12.95
N TRP A 327 -11.36 4.66 -13.16
CA TRP A 327 -12.16 3.78 -12.31
C TRP A 327 -11.25 2.77 -11.60
N PRO A 328 -10.87 3.03 -10.33
CA PRO A 328 -10.25 2.03 -9.48
C PRO A 328 -11.28 1.01 -9.00
N ILE A 329 -10.96 -0.28 -9.13
CA ILE A 329 -11.71 -1.37 -8.52
C ILE A 329 -10.94 -1.86 -7.30
N MET A 330 -11.53 -1.63 -6.12
CA MET A 330 -10.94 -1.95 -4.83
C MET A 330 -11.63 -3.17 -4.23
N LEU A 331 -10.84 -4.00 -3.57
CA LEU A 331 -11.30 -5.15 -2.78
C LEU A 331 -11.04 -4.91 -1.31
N MET A 332 -12.02 -5.23 -0.47
CA MET A 332 -11.91 -5.21 0.98
C MET A 332 -12.19 -6.60 1.53
N ILE A 333 -11.41 -7.04 2.51
CA ILE A 333 -11.52 -8.38 3.09
C ILE A 333 -12.46 -8.31 4.30
N TYR A 334 -13.70 -8.79 4.13
CA TYR A 334 -14.69 -8.78 5.19
C TYR A 334 -14.50 -9.87 6.25
N ASN A 335 -13.50 -10.74 6.11
CA ASN A 335 -13.15 -11.69 7.17
C ASN A 335 -12.46 -11.02 8.37
N LEU A 336 -11.87 -9.85 8.15
CA LEU A 336 -11.13 -9.08 9.14
C LEU A 336 -12.07 -8.39 10.14
N SER A 337 -11.54 -8.07 11.32
CA SER A 337 -12.30 -7.31 12.31
C SER A 337 -12.72 -5.92 11.81
N PRO A 338 -13.77 -5.30 12.37
CA PRO A 338 -14.19 -3.94 12.00
C PRO A 338 -13.06 -2.90 12.08
N LEU A 339 -12.09 -3.10 12.97
CA LEU A 339 -10.94 -2.20 13.14
C LEU A 339 -9.90 -2.33 12.02
N LEU A 340 -9.87 -3.48 11.32
CA LEU A 340 -8.88 -3.81 10.30
C LEU A 340 -9.46 -3.75 8.88
N CYS A 341 -10.72 -4.14 8.68
CA CYS A 341 -11.29 -4.34 7.33
C CYS A 341 -11.29 -3.08 6.45
N MET A 342 -11.32 -1.89 7.05
CA MET A 342 -11.25 -0.59 6.34
C MET A 342 -9.88 0.09 6.44
N LYS A 343 -8.86 -0.56 7.01
CA LYS A 343 -7.50 -0.01 7.04
C LYS A 343 -6.88 -0.10 5.66
N ARG A 344 -6.15 0.96 5.27
CA ARG A 344 -5.45 1.05 3.96
C ARG A 344 -4.60 -0.18 3.63
N LYS A 345 -3.97 -0.82 4.64
CA LYS A 345 -3.20 -2.07 4.47
C LYS A 345 -4.01 -3.20 3.82
N TYR A 346 -5.30 -3.30 4.14
CA TYR A 346 -6.18 -4.38 3.71
C TYR A 346 -7.17 -3.99 2.61
N VAL A 347 -7.13 -2.74 2.15
CA VAL A 347 -7.86 -2.30 0.95
C VAL A 347 -6.94 -2.48 -0.25
N MET A 348 -7.36 -3.32 -1.18
CA MET A 348 -6.54 -3.75 -2.29
C MET A 348 -7.05 -3.17 -3.60
N LEU A 349 -6.23 -2.37 -4.28
CA LEU A 349 -6.49 -2.05 -5.68
C LEU A 349 -6.31 -3.33 -6.52
N SER A 350 -7.39 -3.82 -7.11
CA SER A 350 -7.38 -5.01 -7.98
C SER A 350 -7.28 -4.64 -9.44
N MET A 351 -7.74 -3.44 -9.81
CA MET A 351 -7.77 -3.00 -11.20
C MET A 351 -7.87 -1.48 -11.30
N MET A 352 -7.32 -0.94 -12.37
CA MET A 352 -7.47 0.47 -12.75
C MET A 352 -7.88 0.55 -14.22
N ILE A 353 -9.03 1.17 -14.48
CA ILE A 353 -9.53 1.45 -15.83
C ILE A 353 -9.26 2.92 -16.13
N SER A 354 -8.53 3.20 -17.21
CA SER A 354 -8.23 4.58 -17.61
C SER A 354 -9.36 5.17 -18.43
N GLY A 355 -9.72 6.41 -18.10
CA GLY A 355 -10.62 7.25 -18.89
C GLY A 355 -10.05 7.62 -20.26
N PRO A 356 -10.89 8.20 -21.13
CA PRO A 356 -11.58 9.43 -20.74
C PRO A 356 -13.04 9.25 -20.30
N LYS A 357 -13.69 8.14 -20.64
CA LYS A 357 -15.11 7.89 -20.35
C LYS A 357 -15.27 6.78 -19.32
N GLN A 358 -16.38 6.84 -18.57
CA GLN A 358 -16.79 5.77 -17.67
C GLN A 358 -17.17 4.49 -18.45
N PRO A 359 -16.92 3.30 -17.89
CA PRO A 359 -17.25 2.03 -18.53
C PRO A 359 -18.76 1.76 -18.66
N ASN A 360 -19.62 2.53 -17.98
CA ASN A 360 -21.08 2.37 -18.01
C ASN A 360 -21.49 0.90 -17.74
N ASN A 361 -22.26 0.31 -18.65
CA ASN A 361 -22.77 -1.05 -18.57
C ASN A 361 -21.70 -2.10 -18.89
N ASP A 362 -20.57 -1.71 -19.49
CA ASP A 362 -19.52 -2.61 -19.97
C ASP A 362 -18.49 -2.93 -18.87
N ILE A 363 -18.78 -2.60 -17.60
CA ILE A 363 -17.87 -2.86 -16.46
C ILE A 363 -17.66 -4.37 -16.24
N ASP A 364 -18.63 -5.20 -16.62
CA ASP A 364 -18.56 -6.66 -16.57
C ASP A 364 -17.41 -7.20 -17.44
N VAL A 365 -17.19 -6.61 -18.62
CA VAL A 365 -16.07 -6.96 -19.52
C VAL A 365 -14.74 -6.78 -18.79
N TYR A 366 -14.60 -5.68 -18.05
CA TYR A 366 -13.39 -5.39 -17.28
C TYR A 366 -13.19 -6.34 -16.11
N LEU A 367 -14.27 -6.75 -15.42
CA LEU A 367 -14.20 -7.63 -14.25
C LEU A 367 -13.77 -9.06 -14.58
N LYS A 368 -13.70 -9.45 -15.86
CA LYS A 368 -13.39 -10.83 -16.27
C LYS A 368 -12.11 -11.42 -15.65
N PRO A 369 -10.94 -10.73 -15.66
CA PRO A 369 -9.72 -11.28 -15.04
C PRO A 369 -9.87 -11.47 -13.53
N LEU A 370 -10.60 -10.57 -12.86
CA LEU A 370 -10.88 -10.69 -11.44
C LEU A 370 -11.79 -11.88 -11.14
N ILE A 371 -12.82 -12.09 -11.96
CA ILE A 371 -13.72 -13.25 -11.84
C ILE A 371 -12.93 -14.55 -12.05
N ASP A 372 -12.04 -14.61 -13.04
CA ASP A 372 -11.20 -15.79 -13.29
C ASP A 372 -10.32 -16.12 -12.06
N ASP A 373 -9.69 -15.12 -11.42
CA ASP A 373 -8.93 -15.30 -10.18
C ASP A 373 -9.84 -15.78 -9.02
N LEU A 374 -11.06 -15.24 -8.90
CA LEU A 374 -12.00 -15.64 -7.85
C LEU A 374 -12.57 -17.04 -8.06
N GLN A 375 -12.76 -17.47 -9.30
CA GLN A 375 -13.16 -18.85 -9.64
C GLN A 375 -12.06 -19.83 -9.25
N LEU A 376 -10.80 -19.52 -9.56
CA LEU A 376 -9.66 -20.34 -9.17
C LEU A 376 -9.47 -20.44 -7.64
N LEU A 377 -9.89 -19.41 -6.89
CA LEU A 377 -9.87 -19.43 -5.43
C LEU A 377 -11.08 -20.15 -4.81
N TRP A 378 -12.14 -20.34 -5.60
CA TRP A 378 -13.37 -21.01 -5.16
C TRP A 378 -13.27 -22.53 -5.34
N GLU A 379 -12.66 -22.96 -6.44
CA GLU A 379 -12.25 -24.35 -6.71
C GLU A 379 -11.16 -24.82 -5.74
#